data_AF-A0A7K1B446-F1
#
_entry.id   AF-A0A7K1B446-F1
#
_cell.length_a   1.000
_cell.length_b   1.000
_cell.length_c   1.000
_cell.angle_alpha   90.00
_cell.angle_beta   90.00
_cell.angle_gamma   90.00
#
_symmetry.space_group_name_H-M   'P 1'
#
loop_
_entity.id
_entity.type
_entity.pdbx_description
1 polymer ?
#
loop_
_entity_poly.entity_id
_entity_poly.type
_entity_poly.pdbx_seq_one_letter_code
_entity_poly.pdbx_strand_id
1 'polypeptide(L)'
;MVDELCAGLPIVAEVVERVTRAGSRPVLVRSAAGGGADLVATAAAARLRDLGHDVDAIDLDRVDDAELLVLHARRRTRALLLASSEDAIPARLARLFEYLRPDVIDVGALTLDETRDLIDQVLGGGACDDRFAAEVLRATAGRAGDVVAVARHRPTDGHRSPLDLSALPSVDDRIDASGTAETVLPWAVALAEGVPTLAERLRPHPSLRPVDAAALRDQLAPGERLAVLRELCDAAA
;
A
#
# COMPACT_ATOMS: atom_id res chain seq x y z
N MET A 1 -8.63 -3.30 -11.80
CA MET A 1 -9.82 -3.46 -10.93
C MET A 1 -9.49 -3.25 -9.45
N VAL A 2 -8.45 -2.45 -9.12
CA VAL A 2 -8.17 -1.97 -7.75
C VAL A 2 -8.72 -0.55 -7.57
N ASP A 3 -8.84 0.19 -8.67
CA ASP A 3 -9.13 1.62 -8.72
C ASP A 3 -10.54 2.02 -8.20
N GLU A 4 -11.48 1.08 -8.12
CA GLU A 4 -12.87 1.35 -7.72
C GLU A 4 -13.16 1.04 -6.24
N LEU A 5 -12.24 0.36 -5.53
CA LEU A 5 -12.52 -0.21 -4.21
C LEU A 5 -12.68 0.80 -3.09
N CYS A 6 -12.16 2.01 -3.26
CA CYS A 6 -12.26 3.08 -2.27
C CYS A 6 -13.18 4.21 -2.74
N ALA A 7 -13.84 4.08 -3.89
CA ALA A 7 -14.60 5.17 -4.51
C ALA A 7 -15.77 5.66 -3.63
N GLY A 8 -16.29 4.81 -2.75
CA GLY A 8 -17.36 5.14 -1.81
C GLY A 8 -16.91 5.82 -0.52
N LEU A 9 -15.61 5.92 -0.23
CA LEU A 9 -15.11 6.50 1.02
C LEU A 9 -15.31 8.03 1.02
N PRO A 10 -15.79 8.64 2.13
CA PRO A 10 -15.96 10.09 2.23
C PRO A 10 -14.69 10.88 1.93
N ILE A 11 -13.53 10.36 2.33
CA ILE A 11 -12.23 10.99 2.08
C ILE A 11 -11.91 11.09 0.58
N VAL A 12 -12.38 10.16 -0.25
CA VAL A 12 -12.21 10.23 -1.72
C VAL A 12 -13.05 11.37 -2.29
N ALA A 13 -14.29 11.55 -1.81
CA ALA A 13 -15.13 12.67 -2.21
C ALA A 13 -14.50 14.02 -1.83
N GLU A 14 -13.91 14.11 -0.63
CA GLU A 14 -13.18 15.31 -0.20
C GLU A 14 -12.00 15.61 -1.13
N VAL A 15 -11.17 14.62 -1.46
CA VAL A 15 -10.01 14.78 -2.36
C VAL A 15 -10.48 15.28 -3.74
N VAL A 16 -11.53 14.68 -4.30
CA VAL A 16 -12.10 15.08 -5.61
C VAL A 16 -12.62 16.52 -5.56
N GLU A 17 -13.37 16.89 -4.53
CA GLU A 17 -13.86 18.27 -4.32
C GLU A 17 -12.69 19.26 -4.21
N ARG A 18 -11.63 18.88 -3.49
CA ARG A 18 -10.48 19.75 -3.28
C ARG A 18 -9.69 19.96 -4.57
N VAL A 19 -9.46 18.92 -5.36
CA VAL A 19 -8.79 19.04 -6.67
C VAL A 19 -9.61 19.90 -7.63
N THR A 20 -10.93 19.69 -7.69
CA THR A 20 -11.81 20.46 -8.58
C THR A 20 -11.88 21.95 -8.19
N ARG A 21 -11.83 22.26 -6.89
CA ARG A 21 -11.83 23.65 -6.38
C ARG A 21 -10.45 24.32 -6.44
N ALA A 22 -9.38 23.58 -6.17
CA ALA A 22 -8.03 24.13 -6.01
C ALA A 22 -7.31 24.46 -7.33
N GLY A 23 -7.85 24.05 -8.48
CA GLY A 23 -7.23 24.27 -9.78
C GLY A 23 -5.92 23.47 -9.95
N SER A 24 -4.87 24.08 -10.50
CA SER A 24 -3.59 23.41 -10.84
C SER A 24 -2.67 23.12 -9.65
N ARG A 25 -3.15 23.29 -8.41
CA ARG A 25 -2.36 23.05 -7.20
C ARG A 25 -2.36 21.54 -6.90
N PRO A 26 -1.18 20.90 -6.76
CA PRO A 26 -1.12 19.50 -6.36
C PRO A 26 -1.79 19.27 -5.01
N VAL A 27 -2.40 18.11 -4.82
CA VAL A 27 -2.92 17.67 -3.52
C VAL A 27 -2.05 16.52 -3.03
N LEU A 28 -1.61 16.60 -1.78
CA LEU A 28 -0.95 15.53 -1.06
C LEU A 28 -1.98 14.83 -0.18
N VAL A 29 -2.21 13.56 -0.44
CA VAL A 29 -2.90 12.62 0.42
C VAL A 29 -1.85 11.95 1.30
N ARG A 30 -1.97 12.09 2.61
CA ARG A 30 -1.03 11.53 3.58
C ARG A 30 -1.76 10.58 4.51
N SER A 31 -1.12 9.49 4.87
CA SER A 31 -1.62 8.58 5.89
C SER A 31 -0.44 8.01 6.66
N ALA A 32 -0.67 7.44 7.85
CA ALA A 32 0.29 6.52 8.44
C ALA A 32 0.50 5.29 7.53
N ALA A 33 1.56 4.52 7.77
CA ALA A 33 1.79 3.24 7.11
C ALA A 33 0.57 2.32 7.22
N GLY A 34 0.14 1.74 6.09
CA GLY A 34 -1.10 0.94 6.00
C GLY A 34 -2.39 1.76 5.92
N GLY A 35 -2.34 3.08 6.10
CA GLY A 35 -3.50 3.99 6.08
C GLY A 35 -4.15 4.17 4.70
N GLY A 36 -3.47 3.79 3.62
CA GLY A 36 -4.05 3.72 2.27
C GLY A 36 -4.10 5.05 1.53
N ALA A 37 -3.17 5.98 1.79
CA ALA A 37 -3.06 7.22 1.01
C ALA A 37 -2.97 6.98 -0.50
N ASP A 38 -2.25 5.94 -0.91
CA ASP A 38 -2.11 5.47 -2.30
C ASP A 38 -3.45 5.01 -2.88
N LEU A 39 -4.23 4.25 -2.10
CA LEU A 39 -5.57 3.77 -2.49
C LEU A 39 -6.55 4.93 -2.65
N VAL A 40 -6.55 5.87 -1.70
CA VAL A 40 -7.39 7.07 -1.73
C VAL A 40 -7.02 7.95 -2.94
N ALA A 41 -5.73 8.20 -3.17
CA ALA A 41 -5.26 8.98 -4.31
C ALA A 41 -5.61 8.32 -5.65
N THR A 42 -5.48 6.99 -5.75
CA THR A 42 -5.80 6.24 -6.96
C THR A 42 -7.31 6.26 -7.25
N ALA A 43 -8.15 6.02 -6.25
CA ALA A 43 -9.60 6.08 -6.39
C ALA A 43 -10.09 7.50 -6.73
N ALA A 44 -9.52 8.52 -6.09
CA ALA A 44 -9.82 9.91 -6.42
C ALA A 44 -9.39 10.27 -7.85
N ALA A 45 -8.22 9.81 -8.30
CA ALA A 45 -7.76 10.01 -9.67
C ALA A 45 -8.68 9.34 -10.69
N ALA A 46 -9.11 8.10 -10.45
CA ALA A 46 -10.09 7.43 -11.31
C ALA A 46 -11.37 8.25 -11.41
N ARG A 47 -11.92 8.69 -10.27
CA ARG A 47 -13.14 9.51 -10.22
C ARG A 47 -13.00 10.84 -10.96
N LEU A 48 -11.87 11.51 -10.81
CA LEU A 48 -11.57 12.77 -11.52
C LEU A 48 -11.44 12.55 -13.03
N ARG A 49 -10.85 11.43 -13.48
CA ARG A 49 -10.79 11.07 -14.91
C ARG A 49 -12.17 10.80 -15.48
N ASP A 50 -13.05 10.12 -14.73
CA ASP A 50 -14.46 9.92 -15.13
C ASP A 50 -15.20 11.24 -15.30
N LEU A 51 -14.84 12.25 -14.50
CA LEU A 51 -15.36 13.62 -14.59
C LEU A 51 -14.67 14.46 -15.69
N GLY A 52 -13.73 13.89 -16.44
CA GLY A 52 -13.05 14.54 -17.56
C GLY A 52 -11.81 15.36 -17.20
N HIS A 53 -11.26 15.20 -15.99
CA HIS A 53 -10.03 15.87 -15.57
C HIS A 53 -8.79 15.05 -15.94
N ASP A 54 -7.75 15.72 -16.46
CA ASP A 54 -6.43 15.11 -16.67
C ASP A 54 -5.63 15.15 -15.37
N VAL A 55 -5.57 14.00 -14.67
CA VAL A 55 -4.95 13.85 -13.36
C VAL A 55 -4.05 12.62 -13.29
N ASP A 56 -2.88 12.80 -12.66
CA ASP A 56 -1.96 11.73 -12.33
C ASP A 56 -1.96 11.48 -10.81
N ALA A 57 -2.10 10.22 -10.41
CA ALA A 57 -1.87 9.76 -9.03
C ALA A 57 -0.47 9.17 -8.92
N ILE A 58 0.25 9.57 -7.88
CA ILE A 58 1.67 9.31 -7.72
C ILE A 58 1.92 8.85 -6.30
N ASP A 59 2.49 7.66 -6.15
CA ASP A 59 2.92 7.11 -4.87
C ASP A 59 4.36 7.52 -4.57
N LEU A 60 4.53 8.50 -3.68
CA LEU A 60 5.84 9.07 -3.36
C LEU A 60 6.78 8.08 -2.65
N ASP A 61 6.24 7.00 -2.10
CA ASP A 61 7.05 5.97 -1.44
C ASP A 61 7.78 5.11 -2.48
N ARG A 62 7.32 5.12 -3.73
CA ARG A 62 7.85 4.31 -4.85
C ARG A 62 8.54 5.12 -5.93
N VAL A 63 8.48 6.45 -5.85
CA VAL A 63 9.02 7.37 -6.86
C VAL A 63 10.52 7.55 -6.68
N ASP A 64 11.26 7.45 -7.79
CA ASP A 64 12.69 7.75 -7.87
C ASP A 64 12.97 9.22 -8.27
N ASP A 65 14.24 9.64 -8.17
CA ASP A 65 14.64 11.02 -8.45
C ASP A 65 14.40 11.45 -9.92
N ALA A 66 14.40 10.50 -10.86
CA ALA A 66 14.16 10.78 -12.27
C ALA A 66 12.67 11.02 -12.53
N GLU A 67 11.80 10.24 -11.90
CA GLU A 67 10.36 10.44 -11.94
C GLU A 67 9.96 11.78 -11.30
N LEU A 68 10.59 12.20 -10.19
CA LEU A 68 10.33 13.53 -9.59
C LEU A 68 10.56 14.69 -10.59
N LEU A 69 11.57 14.59 -11.46
CA LEU A 69 11.81 15.58 -12.52
C LEU A 69 10.72 15.54 -13.60
N VAL A 70 10.21 14.37 -13.93
CA VAL A 70 9.09 14.21 -14.87
C VAL A 70 7.80 14.79 -14.27
N LEU A 71 7.56 14.63 -12.97
CA LEU A 71 6.43 15.23 -12.27
C LEU A 71 6.42 16.75 -12.37
N HIS A 72 7.60 17.37 -12.30
CA HIS A 72 7.75 18.81 -12.48
C HIS A 72 7.25 19.27 -13.85
N ALA A 73 7.56 18.52 -14.91
CA ALA A 73 7.10 18.82 -16.26
C ALA A 73 5.57 18.62 -16.40
N ARG A 74 5.02 17.54 -15.83
CA ARG A 74 3.60 17.16 -15.96
C ARG A 74 2.64 18.09 -15.22
N ARG A 75 3.07 18.74 -14.14
CA ARG A 75 2.25 19.75 -13.42
C ARG A 75 1.66 20.82 -14.34
N ARG A 76 2.38 21.20 -15.40
CA ARG A 76 1.94 22.28 -16.31
C ARG A 76 0.72 21.91 -17.13
N THR A 77 0.43 20.61 -17.26
CA THR A 77 -0.62 20.07 -18.12
C THR A 77 -1.66 19.25 -17.36
N ARG A 78 -1.36 18.82 -16.12
CA ARG A 78 -2.18 17.88 -15.34
C ARG A 78 -2.31 18.28 -13.88
N ALA A 79 -3.45 17.94 -13.29
CA ALA A 79 -3.59 17.90 -11.84
C ALA A 79 -2.74 16.76 -11.27
N LEU A 80 -2.15 16.97 -10.10
CA LEU A 80 -1.30 15.97 -9.44
C LEU A 80 -1.91 15.60 -8.08
N LEU A 81 -2.12 14.29 -7.90
CA LEU A 81 -2.44 13.66 -6.62
C LEU A 81 -1.20 12.91 -6.14
N LEU A 82 -0.63 13.34 -5.03
CA LEU A 82 0.55 12.75 -4.42
C LEU A 82 0.10 11.92 -3.20
N ALA A 83 0.57 10.69 -3.05
CA ALA A 83 0.30 9.83 -1.91
C ALA A 83 1.59 9.59 -1.11
N SER A 84 1.51 9.56 0.21
CA SER A 84 2.64 9.33 1.12
C SER A 84 2.20 8.59 2.38
N SER A 85 2.96 7.57 2.80
CA SER A 85 2.67 6.77 4.01
C SER A 85 3.40 7.23 5.29
N GLU A 86 4.20 8.30 5.22
CA GLU A 86 4.86 8.90 6.39
C GLU A 86 4.29 10.25 6.81
N ASP A 87 4.31 10.50 8.13
CA ASP A 87 3.96 11.79 8.74
C ASP A 87 4.96 12.90 8.38
N ALA A 88 6.21 12.53 8.07
CA ALA A 88 7.28 13.44 7.69
C ALA A 88 7.58 13.32 6.19
N ILE A 89 7.61 14.45 5.48
CA ILE A 89 8.06 14.50 4.09
C ILE A 89 9.54 14.08 4.08
N PRO A 90 9.94 13.02 3.35
CA PRO A 90 11.33 12.62 3.26
C PRO A 90 12.22 13.81 2.88
N ALA A 91 13.39 13.96 3.50
CA ALA A 91 14.27 15.11 3.29
C ALA A 91 14.63 15.32 1.80
N ARG A 92 14.71 14.24 1.02
CA ARG A 92 14.91 14.27 -0.43
C ARG A 92 13.78 15.02 -1.19
N LEU A 93 12.55 14.95 -0.69
CA LEU A 93 11.36 15.57 -1.28
C LEU A 93 11.10 16.99 -0.75
N ALA A 94 11.79 17.44 0.30
CA ALA A 94 11.53 18.72 0.95
C ALA A 94 11.54 19.92 -0.03
N ARG A 95 12.56 20.00 -0.89
CA ARG A 95 12.66 21.07 -1.91
C ARG A 95 11.53 21.02 -2.94
N LEU A 96 11.09 19.82 -3.32
CA LEU A 96 9.98 19.66 -4.25
C LEU A 96 8.69 20.16 -3.60
N PHE A 97 8.47 19.86 -2.32
CA PHE A 97 7.29 20.31 -1.58
C PHE A 97 7.28 21.82 -1.32
N GLU A 98 8.44 22.42 -1.05
CA GLU A 98 8.58 23.89 -0.97
C GLU A 98 8.16 24.57 -2.28
N TYR A 99 8.47 23.93 -3.41
CA TYR A 99 8.13 24.43 -4.74
C TYR A 99 6.67 24.16 -5.14
N LEU A 100 6.21 22.91 -5.02
CA LEU A 100 4.87 22.49 -5.40
C LEU A 100 3.81 23.07 -4.47
N ARG A 101 4.18 23.27 -3.20
CA ARG A 101 3.30 23.67 -2.09
C ARG A 101 1.98 22.91 -2.15
N PRO A 102 1.97 21.57 -2.07
CA PRO A 102 0.72 20.84 -2.20
C PRO A 102 -0.27 21.26 -1.11
N ASP A 103 -1.56 21.15 -1.41
CA ASP A 103 -2.60 21.18 -0.38
C ASP A 103 -2.65 19.81 0.29
N VAL A 104 -2.66 19.75 1.61
CA VAL A 104 -2.49 18.49 2.37
C VAL A 104 -3.85 18.02 2.88
N ILE A 105 -4.12 16.74 2.67
CA ILE A 105 -5.27 16.01 3.22
C ILE A 105 -4.73 14.78 3.96
N ASP A 106 -5.09 14.66 5.23
CA ASP A 106 -4.73 13.52 6.07
C ASP A 106 -5.85 12.47 6.05
N VAL A 107 -5.51 11.23 5.69
CA VAL A 107 -6.42 10.08 5.75
C VAL A 107 -6.48 9.59 7.18
N GLY A 108 -7.65 9.78 7.79
CA GLY A 108 -7.95 9.30 9.13
C GLY A 108 -8.22 7.79 9.19
N ALA A 109 -8.38 7.29 10.41
CA ALA A 109 -8.90 5.94 10.63
C ALA A 109 -10.37 5.85 10.19
N LEU A 110 -10.72 4.75 9.55
CA LEU A 110 -12.08 4.44 9.15
C LEU A 110 -12.97 4.21 10.38
N THR A 111 -14.23 4.61 10.25
CA THR A 111 -15.32 4.22 11.14
C THR A 111 -15.71 2.75 10.90
N LEU A 112 -16.56 2.22 11.79
CA LEU A 112 -17.11 0.86 11.62
C LEU A 112 -17.92 0.74 10.33
N ASP A 113 -18.74 1.74 10.01
CA ASP A 113 -19.57 1.72 8.81
C ASP A 113 -18.71 1.80 7.54
N GLU A 114 -17.73 2.70 7.51
CA GLU A 114 -16.79 2.79 6.38
C GLU A 114 -15.94 1.52 6.23
N THR A 115 -15.56 0.88 7.34
CA THR A 115 -14.84 -0.40 7.32
C THR A 115 -15.72 -1.50 6.73
N ARG A 116 -16.99 -1.59 7.14
CA ARG A 116 -17.96 -2.55 6.61
C ARG A 116 -18.14 -2.35 5.10
N ASP A 117 -18.41 -1.12 4.69
CA ASP A 117 -18.64 -0.76 3.28
C ASP A 117 -17.42 -1.07 2.42
N LEU A 118 -16.22 -0.77 2.92
CA LEU A 118 -14.96 -1.08 2.23
C LEU A 118 -14.74 -2.59 2.09
N ILE A 119 -15.00 -3.36 3.14
CA ILE A 119 -14.91 -4.83 3.10
C ILE A 119 -15.91 -5.39 2.09
N ASP A 120 -17.16 -4.93 2.11
CA ASP A 120 -18.20 -5.38 1.18
C ASP A 120 -17.84 -5.05 -0.27
N GLN A 121 -17.27 -3.87 -0.53
CA GLN A 121 -16.75 -3.50 -1.87
C GLN A 121 -15.62 -4.42 -2.31
N VAL A 122 -14.68 -4.75 -1.42
CA VAL A 122 -13.57 -5.68 -1.71
C VAL A 122 -14.05 -7.10 -1.98
N LEU A 123 -15.06 -7.56 -1.24
CA LEU A 123 -15.60 -8.92 -1.36
C LEU A 123 -16.67 -9.07 -2.47
N GLY A 124 -17.10 -7.98 -3.11
CA GLY A 124 -18.10 -8.03 -4.17
C GLY A 124 -19.56 -8.11 -3.68
N GLY A 125 -19.83 -7.71 -2.43
CA GLY A 125 -21.17 -7.36 -1.93
C GLY A 125 -21.74 -8.24 -0.80
N GLY A 126 -22.11 -7.59 0.32
CA GLY A 126 -23.10 -8.01 1.32
C GLY A 126 -22.74 -9.18 2.23
N ALA A 127 -21.46 -9.54 2.30
CA ALA A 127 -20.97 -10.68 3.08
C ALA A 127 -20.29 -10.25 4.40
N CYS A 128 -20.15 -8.95 4.64
CA CYS A 128 -19.60 -8.40 5.87
C CYS A 128 -20.70 -8.20 6.92
N ASP A 129 -20.63 -8.96 8.02
CA ASP A 129 -21.43 -8.66 9.20
C ASP A 129 -20.70 -7.65 10.11
N ASP A 130 -21.45 -7.02 11.02
CA ASP A 130 -20.94 -6.01 11.97
C ASP A 130 -19.82 -6.54 12.86
N ARG A 131 -19.89 -7.83 13.19
CA ARG A 131 -18.90 -8.49 14.02
C ARG A 131 -17.56 -8.56 13.29
N PHE A 132 -17.57 -9.02 12.05
CA PHE A 132 -16.39 -9.11 11.21
C PHE A 132 -15.82 -7.72 10.93
N ALA A 133 -16.66 -6.75 10.59
CA ALA A 133 -16.24 -5.37 10.41
C ALA A 133 -15.54 -4.81 11.67
N ALA A 134 -16.09 -5.10 12.86
CA ALA A 134 -15.50 -4.66 14.13
C ALA A 134 -14.18 -5.37 14.47
N GLU A 135 -14.06 -6.66 14.16
CA GLU A 135 -12.84 -7.44 14.33
C GLU A 135 -11.72 -6.92 13.41
N VAL A 136 -12.04 -6.69 12.13
CA VAL A 136 -11.09 -6.10 11.16
C VAL A 136 -10.72 -4.68 11.57
N LEU A 137 -11.69 -3.83 11.91
CA LEU A 137 -11.45 -2.46 12.37
C LEU A 137 -10.47 -2.42 13.56
N ARG A 138 -10.66 -3.33 14.53
CA ARG A 138 -9.76 -3.42 15.70
C ARG A 138 -8.36 -3.89 15.30
N ALA A 139 -8.28 -4.91 14.44
CA ALA A 139 -6.99 -5.48 14.02
C ALA A 139 -6.15 -4.51 13.17
N THR A 140 -6.80 -3.70 12.33
CA THR A 140 -6.15 -2.74 11.43
C THR A 140 -6.08 -1.33 12.00
N ALA A 141 -6.67 -1.10 13.18
CA ALA A 141 -6.93 0.23 13.74
C ALA A 141 -7.63 1.19 12.75
N GLY A 142 -8.45 0.65 11.84
CA GLY A 142 -9.18 1.41 10.82
C GLY A 142 -8.30 1.95 9.69
N ARG A 143 -7.09 1.44 9.52
CA ARG A 143 -6.23 1.85 8.40
C ARG A 143 -6.72 1.21 7.10
N ALA A 144 -7.14 2.03 6.14
CA ALA A 144 -7.87 1.57 4.95
C ALA A 144 -7.07 0.57 4.10
N GLY A 145 -5.76 0.80 3.92
CA GLY A 145 -4.89 -0.13 3.21
C GLY A 145 -4.83 -1.51 3.86
N ASP A 146 -4.71 -1.54 5.18
CA ASP A 146 -4.71 -2.80 5.94
C ASP A 146 -6.07 -3.51 5.89
N VAL A 147 -7.18 -2.75 5.94
CA VAL A 147 -8.54 -3.31 5.78
C VAL A 147 -8.68 -4.00 4.43
N VAL A 148 -8.25 -3.36 3.34
CA VAL A 148 -8.27 -3.96 1.99
C VAL A 148 -7.39 -5.20 1.92
N ALA A 149 -6.20 -5.15 2.52
CA ALA A 149 -5.28 -6.29 2.54
C ALA A 149 -5.89 -7.51 3.26
N VAL A 150 -6.51 -7.29 4.42
CA VAL A 150 -7.19 -8.33 5.21
C VAL A 150 -8.39 -8.89 4.45
N ALA A 151 -9.23 -8.02 3.88
CA ALA A 151 -10.43 -8.43 3.14
C ALA A 151 -10.07 -9.29 1.92
N ARG A 152 -9.03 -8.92 1.16
CA ARG A 152 -8.55 -9.69 -0.01
C ARG A 152 -7.94 -11.05 0.35
N HIS A 153 -7.41 -11.19 1.56
CA HIS A 153 -6.83 -12.45 2.03
C HIS A 153 -7.87 -13.50 2.44
N ARG A 154 -9.17 -13.16 2.44
CA ARG A 154 -10.23 -14.13 2.74
C ARG A 154 -10.28 -15.18 1.63
N PRO A 155 -10.10 -16.49 1.94
CA PRO A 155 -10.25 -17.54 0.95
C PRO A 155 -11.69 -17.57 0.44
N THR A 156 -11.85 -17.52 -0.88
CA THR A 156 -13.11 -17.42 -1.61
C THR A 156 -13.99 -18.66 -1.58
N ASP A 157 -13.70 -19.66 -0.74
CA ASP A 157 -14.48 -20.88 -0.66
C ASP A 157 -15.24 -20.96 0.66
N GLY A 158 -16.57 -21.03 0.52
CA GLY A 158 -17.52 -21.08 1.61
C GLY A 158 -17.27 -22.25 2.54
N HIS A 159 -16.53 -22.02 3.61
CA HIS A 159 -16.61 -22.78 4.85
C HIS A 159 -16.56 -21.80 6.01
N ARG A 160 -17.61 -21.85 6.83
CA ARG A 160 -17.67 -21.20 8.13
C ARG A 160 -16.47 -21.67 8.96
N SER A 161 -15.51 -20.79 9.15
CA SER A 161 -14.74 -20.72 10.38
C SER A 161 -14.45 -19.24 10.62
N PRO A 162 -14.65 -18.71 11.84
CA PRO A 162 -14.21 -17.36 12.14
C PRO A 162 -12.72 -17.30 11.84
N LEU A 163 -12.26 -16.20 11.22
CA LEU A 163 -10.85 -15.88 11.18
C LEU A 163 -10.40 -15.77 12.63
N ASP A 164 -9.92 -16.88 13.19
CA ASP A 164 -9.22 -16.85 14.45
C ASP A 164 -7.86 -16.22 14.15
N LEU A 165 -7.84 -14.88 14.15
CA LEU A 165 -6.64 -14.10 13.92
C LEU A 165 -5.57 -14.39 14.99
N SER A 166 -5.93 -15.07 16.08
CA SER A 166 -5.01 -15.60 17.08
C SER A 166 -4.40 -16.96 16.70
N ALA A 167 -4.94 -17.63 15.68
CA ALA A 167 -4.42 -18.88 15.10
C ALA A 167 -3.56 -18.67 13.85
N LEU A 168 -3.44 -17.43 13.36
CA LEU A 168 -2.42 -17.13 12.35
C LEU A 168 -1.05 -17.25 13.03
N PRO A 169 -0.17 -18.16 12.57
CA PRO A 169 1.19 -18.22 13.09
C PRO A 169 1.81 -16.83 12.95
N SER A 170 2.51 -16.38 14.00
CA SER A 170 3.18 -15.08 13.97
C SER A 170 4.14 -15.00 12.78
N VAL A 171 4.57 -13.79 12.42
CA VAL A 171 5.61 -13.61 11.38
C VAL A 171 6.83 -14.48 11.72
N ASP A 172 7.21 -14.50 12.99
CA ASP A 172 8.31 -15.32 13.51
C ASP A 172 8.01 -16.81 13.38
N ASP A 173 6.80 -17.29 13.74
CA ASP A 173 6.43 -18.70 13.58
C ASP A 173 6.40 -19.15 12.10
N ARG A 174 6.02 -18.26 11.17
CA ARG A 174 6.02 -18.55 9.73
C ARG A 174 7.43 -18.61 9.16
N ILE A 175 8.30 -17.73 9.64
CA ILE A 175 9.73 -17.72 9.32
C ILE A 175 10.38 -18.99 9.85
N ASP A 176 10.15 -19.32 11.13
CA ASP A 176 10.68 -20.52 11.78
C ASP A 176 10.19 -21.80 11.08
N ALA A 177 8.91 -21.86 10.72
CA ALA A 177 8.34 -22.98 9.97
C ALA A 177 8.86 -23.10 8.52
N SER A 178 9.33 -21.99 7.93
CA SER A 178 9.97 -22.01 6.61
C SER A 178 11.40 -22.57 6.62
N GLY A 179 12.02 -22.64 7.80
CA GLY A 179 13.37 -23.13 8.03
C GLY A 179 14.46 -22.26 7.38
N THR A 180 15.69 -22.78 7.33
CA THR A 180 16.84 -22.14 6.67
C THR A 180 16.90 -22.47 5.18
N ALA A 181 15.76 -22.45 4.49
CA ALA A 181 15.79 -22.70 3.05
C ALA A 181 16.67 -21.63 2.37
N GLU A 182 17.67 -22.06 1.60
CA GLU A 182 18.68 -21.19 0.98
C GLU A 182 18.04 -20.08 0.13
N THR A 183 16.81 -20.29 -0.35
CA THR A 183 16.06 -19.33 -1.16
C THR A 183 15.27 -18.30 -0.35
N VAL A 184 15.13 -18.44 0.98
CA VAL A 184 14.29 -17.57 1.82
C VAL A 184 14.88 -16.18 2.00
N LEU A 185 16.16 -16.08 2.39
CA LEU A 185 16.82 -14.78 2.54
C LEU A 185 17.00 -14.06 1.20
N PRO A 186 17.44 -14.73 0.11
CA PRO A 186 17.48 -14.12 -1.21
C PRO A 186 16.10 -13.68 -1.71
N TRP A 187 15.05 -14.46 -1.45
CA TRP A 187 13.68 -14.09 -1.81
C TRP A 187 13.19 -12.87 -1.02
N ALA A 188 13.43 -12.84 0.29
CA ALA A 188 13.03 -11.76 1.16
C ALA A 188 13.72 -10.44 0.76
N VAL A 189 15.03 -10.50 0.51
CA VAL A 189 15.81 -9.36 0.02
C VAL A 189 15.33 -8.96 -1.37
N ALA A 190 15.13 -9.88 -2.32
CA ALA A 190 14.65 -9.54 -3.66
C ALA A 190 13.27 -8.85 -3.65
N LEU A 191 12.33 -9.29 -2.82
CA LEU A 191 11.02 -8.65 -2.66
C LEU A 191 11.12 -7.28 -1.98
N ALA A 192 11.88 -7.20 -0.90
CA ALA A 192 11.99 -5.97 -0.12
C ALA A 192 12.79 -4.86 -0.83
N GLU A 193 13.62 -5.23 -1.81
CA GLU A 193 14.38 -4.32 -2.69
C GLU A 193 13.65 -4.05 -4.02
N GLY A 194 12.43 -4.58 -4.20
CA GLY A 194 11.58 -4.27 -5.35
C GLY A 194 11.96 -5.00 -6.64
N VAL A 195 12.51 -6.21 -6.55
CA VAL A 195 12.87 -7.07 -7.70
C VAL A 195 11.96 -8.31 -7.77
N PRO A 196 10.64 -8.15 -8.05
CA PRO A 196 9.66 -9.23 -7.92
C PRO A 196 9.88 -10.37 -8.90
N THR A 197 10.43 -10.10 -10.09
CA THR A 197 10.75 -11.11 -11.11
C THR A 197 11.82 -12.10 -10.64
N LEU A 198 12.76 -11.64 -9.80
CA LEU A 198 13.78 -12.50 -9.19
C LEU A 198 13.18 -13.29 -8.02
N ALA A 199 12.34 -12.64 -7.21
CA ALA A 199 11.62 -13.29 -6.11
C ALA A 199 10.70 -14.44 -6.60
N GLU A 200 10.01 -14.27 -7.72
CA GLU A 200 9.17 -15.31 -8.32
C GLU A 200 9.99 -16.54 -8.78
N ARG A 201 11.23 -16.34 -9.20
CA ARG A 201 12.14 -17.43 -9.62
C ARG A 201 12.67 -18.23 -8.44
N LEU A 202 12.85 -17.58 -7.28
CA LEU A 202 13.43 -18.18 -6.08
C LEU A 202 12.50 -19.18 -5.38
N ARG A 203 11.19 -19.17 -5.71
CA ARG A 203 10.18 -20.12 -5.23
C ARG A 203 10.32 -20.40 -3.73
N PRO A 204 10.05 -19.40 -2.86
CA PRO A 204 10.19 -19.57 -1.42
C PRO A 204 9.23 -20.65 -0.91
N HIS A 205 9.41 -21.04 0.36
CA HIS A 205 8.47 -21.93 1.02
C HIS A 205 7.03 -21.36 0.98
N PRO A 206 6.00 -22.17 0.67
CA PRO A 206 4.64 -21.69 0.45
C PRO A 206 3.97 -21.05 1.69
N SER A 207 4.55 -21.22 2.89
CA SER A 207 4.10 -20.54 4.11
C SER A 207 4.48 -19.07 4.17
N LEU A 208 5.48 -18.65 3.39
CA LEU A 208 6.01 -17.29 3.41
C LEU A 208 5.15 -16.34 2.58
N ARG A 209 4.90 -15.16 3.12
CA ARG A 209 4.08 -14.10 2.53
C ARG A 209 4.94 -12.86 2.29
N PRO A 210 4.60 -11.97 1.35
CA PRO A 210 5.37 -10.74 1.10
C PRO A 210 5.62 -9.88 2.34
N VAL A 211 4.75 -9.92 3.35
CA VAL A 211 4.95 -9.22 4.64
C VAL A 211 6.12 -9.81 5.45
N ASP A 212 6.39 -11.11 5.32
CA ASP A 212 7.50 -11.79 6.01
C ASP A 212 8.85 -11.38 5.42
N ALA A 213 8.89 -10.95 4.15
CA ALA A 213 10.10 -10.49 3.48
C ALA A 213 10.68 -9.21 4.12
N ALA A 214 9.82 -8.29 4.56
CA ALA A 214 10.25 -7.07 5.25
C ALA A 214 10.85 -7.40 6.63
N ALA A 215 10.17 -8.26 7.40
CA ALA A 215 10.66 -8.69 8.71
C ALA A 215 11.99 -9.46 8.61
N LEU A 216 12.10 -10.38 7.65
CA LEU A 216 13.35 -11.11 7.38
C LEU A 216 14.50 -10.18 6.98
N ARG A 217 14.23 -9.18 6.14
CA ARG A 217 15.26 -8.18 5.76
C ARG A 217 15.72 -7.38 6.98
N ASP A 218 14.79 -6.98 7.84
CA ASP A 218 15.08 -6.12 8.99
C ASP A 218 15.78 -6.87 10.13
N GLN A 219 15.69 -8.21 10.15
CA GLN A 219 16.47 -9.07 11.04
C GLN A 219 17.93 -9.26 10.59
N LEU A 220 18.28 -8.98 9.33
CA LEU A 220 19.64 -9.15 8.81
C LEU A 220 20.57 -8.02 9.23
N ALA A 221 21.79 -8.37 9.63
CA ALA A 221 22.82 -7.37 9.80
C ALA A 221 23.18 -6.72 8.44
N PRO A 222 23.60 -5.44 8.41
CA PRO A 222 23.92 -4.76 7.15
C PRO A 222 24.95 -5.49 6.27
N GLY A 223 25.91 -6.21 6.87
CA GLY A 223 26.90 -7.00 6.14
C GLY A 223 26.33 -8.28 5.50
N GLU A 224 25.36 -8.91 6.14
CA GLU A 224 24.69 -10.13 5.66
C GLU A 224 23.76 -9.81 4.50
N ARG A 225 22.98 -8.71 4.63
CA ARG A 225 22.17 -8.18 3.52
C ARG A 225 23.01 -7.91 2.27
N LEU A 226 24.20 -7.32 2.46
CA LEU A 226 25.10 -7.01 1.35
C LEU A 226 25.69 -8.27 0.69
N ALA A 227 25.90 -9.34 1.46
CA ALA A 227 26.31 -10.64 0.93
C ALA A 227 25.19 -11.28 0.08
N VAL A 228 23.95 -11.29 0.58
CA VAL A 228 22.79 -11.82 -0.14
C VAL A 228 22.52 -11.03 -1.43
N LEU A 229 22.66 -9.70 -1.40
CA LEU A 229 22.52 -8.86 -2.59
C LEU A 229 23.56 -9.20 -3.68
N ARG A 230 24.81 -9.51 -3.29
CA ARG A 230 25.84 -9.92 -4.26
C ARG A 230 25.49 -11.24 -4.92
N GLU A 231 25.03 -12.21 -4.14
CA GLU A 231 24.60 -13.51 -4.64
C GLU A 231 23.42 -13.39 -5.61
N LEU A 232 22.45 -12.51 -5.32
CA LEU A 232 21.32 -12.22 -6.21
C LEU A 232 21.77 -11.58 -7.53
N CYS A 233 22.74 -10.66 -7.48
CA CYS A 233 23.32 -10.05 -8.68
C CYS A 233 24.05 -11.08 -9.53
N ASP A 234 24.81 -11.98 -8.91
CA ASP A 234 25.54 -13.05 -9.61
C ASP A 234 24.58 -14.07 -10.24
N ALA A 235 23.43 -14.35 -9.62
CA ALA A 235 22.39 -15.23 -10.16
C ALA A 235 21.53 -14.59 -11.28
N ALA A 236 21.61 -13.26 -11.43
CA ALA A 236 20.89 -12.50 -12.46
C ALA A 236 21.72 -12.24 -13.73
N ALA A 237 23.04 -12.42 -13.68
CA ALA A 237 23.98 -12.31 -14.80
C ALA A 237 23.95 -13.55 -15.71
#